data_AF-A0A139PP66-F1
#
_entry.id   AF-A0A139PP66-F1
#
_cell.length_a   1.000
_cell.length_b   1.000
_cell.length_c   1.000
_cell.angle_alpha   90.00
_cell.angle_beta   90.00
_cell.angle_gamma   90.00
#
_symmetry.space_group_name_H-M   'P 1'
#
loop_
_entity.id
_entity.type
_entity.pdbx_description
1 polymer ?
#
loop_
_entity_poly.entity_id
_entity_poly.type
_entity_poly.pdbx_seq_one_letter_code
_entity_poly.pdbx_strand_id
1 'polypeptide(L)'
;MNSYNAPDSVNQINWDLINERQESIDFVRQIIRLKTQTSAFSYPTYEEVYRHVFVHTAAENSGWIVYEIHGGPEHLLVVFNAKGTSFYFENAGNLEMLVTNSRSKQENVIDDISVAILTVL
;
A
#
# COMPACT_ATOMS: atom_id res chain seq x y z
N MET A 1 -21.40 -3.32 15.57
CA MET A 1 -21.65 -4.34 16.61
C MET A 1 -20.39 -4.45 17.47
N ASN A 2 -20.50 -4.64 18.79
CA ASN A 2 -19.36 -4.71 19.71
C ASN A 2 -19.29 -6.11 20.36
N SER A 3 -18.14 -6.78 20.29
CA SER A 3 -17.94 -8.16 20.74
C SER A 3 -17.29 -8.31 22.13
N TYR A 4 -17.19 -7.24 22.93
CA TYR A 4 -16.47 -7.26 24.22
C TYR A 4 -16.88 -8.37 25.21
N ASN A 5 -18.15 -8.81 25.15
CA ASN A 5 -18.70 -9.91 25.97
C ASN A 5 -19.34 -11.00 25.10
N ALA A 6 -18.90 -11.12 23.84
CA ALA A 6 -19.33 -12.18 22.94
C ALA A 6 -18.55 -13.49 23.25
N PRO A 7 -19.14 -14.66 22.94
CA PRO A 7 -18.48 -15.95 23.18
C PRO A 7 -17.24 -16.14 22.30
N ASP A 8 -16.40 -17.12 22.64
CA ASP A 8 -15.19 -17.47 21.87
C ASP A 8 -15.49 -17.77 20.40
N SER A 9 -16.66 -18.36 20.09
CA SER A 9 -17.09 -18.59 18.71
C SER A 9 -17.15 -17.31 17.86
N VAL A 10 -17.16 -16.14 18.50
CA VAL A 10 -17.08 -14.82 17.86
C VAL A 10 -15.67 -14.22 17.95
N ASN A 11 -14.97 -14.36 19.09
CA ASN A 11 -13.73 -13.63 19.38
C ASN A 11 -12.43 -14.43 19.16
N GLN A 12 -12.51 -15.76 19.01
CA GLN A 12 -11.34 -16.60 18.87
C GLN A 12 -10.56 -16.29 17.58
N ILE A 13 -9.24 -16.43 17.64
CA ILE A 13 -8.42 -16.40 16.43
C ILE A 13 -8.77 -17.62 15.58
N ASN A 14 -9.26 -17.38 14.37
CA ASN A 14 -9.51 -18.43 13.41
C ASN A 14 -8.21 -18.77 12.66
N TRP A 15 -7.59 -19.88 13.06
CA TRP A 15 -6.34 -20.36 12.48
C TRP A 15 -6.51 -20.95 11.06
N ASP A 16 -7.70 -21.42 10.71
CA ASP A 16 -7.99 -21.89 9.35
C ASP A 16 -7.93 -20.73 8.36
N LEU A 17 -8.48 -19.56 8.73
CA LEU A 17 -8.36 -18.34 7.91
C LEU A 17 -6.91 -17.89 7.74
N ILE A 18 -6.06 -18.10 8.76
CA ILE A 18 -4.64 -17.81 8.64
C ILE A 18 -4.02 -18.72 7.57
N ASN A 19 -4.31 -20.02 7.61
CA ASN A 19 -3.82 -20.97 6.61
C ASN A 19 -4.35 -20.67 5.19
N GLU A 20 -5.61 -20.26 5.06
CA GLU A 20 -6.24 -19.95 3.78
C GLU A 20 -5.76 -18.63 3.16
N ARG A 21 -5.37 -17.63 3.98
CA ARG A 21 -5.06 -16.26 3.53
C ARG A 21 -3.58 -15.91 3.58
N GLN A 22 -2.71 -16.88 3.25
CA GLN A 22 -1.26 -16.66 3.24
C GLN A 22 -0.85 -15.46 2.36
N GLU A 23 -1.43 -15.31 1.16
CA GLU A 23 -1.14 -14.16 0.28
C GLU A 23 -1.38 -12.81 0.98
N SER A 24 -2.50 -12.66 1.67
CA SER A 24 -2.83 -11.42 2.39
C SER A 24 -1.90 -11.18 3.57
N ILE A 25 -1.54 -12.24 4.29
CA ILE A 25 -0.60 -12.15 5.41
C ILE A 25 0.79 -11.77 4.91
N ASP A 26 1.25 -12.35 3.81
CA ASP A 26 2.55 -12.05 3.22
C ASP A 26 2.62 -10.64 2.64
N PHE A 27 1.54 -10.16 2.05
CA PHE A 27 1.42 -8.75 1.68
C PHE A 27 1.57 -7.84 2.90
N VAL A 28 0.83 -8.09 3.98
CA VAL A 28 0.94 -7.30 5.22
C VAL A 28 2.36 -7.37 5.82
N ARG A 29 3.00 -8.55 5.80
CA ARG A 29 4.40 -8.70 6.24
C ARG A 29 5.36 -7.83 5.43
N GLN A 30 5.19 -7.76 4.11
CA GLN A 30 5.99 -6.89 3.24
C GLN A 30 5.81 -5.41 3.57
N ILE A 31 4.56 -4.98 3.80
CA ILE A 31 4.26 -3.59 4.23
C ILE A 31 4.91 -3.26 5.58
N ILE A 32 4.81 -4.17 6.57
CA ILE A 32 5.46 -3.99 7.87
C ILE A 32 6.97 -3.87 7.71
N ARG A 33 7.60 -4.78 6.92
CA ARG A 33 9.04 -4.73 6.65
C ARG A 33 9.44 -3.39 6.08
N LEU A 34 8.76 -2.94 5.02
CA LEU A 34 9.00 -1.64 4.40
C LEU A 34 8.93 -0.52 5.44
N LYS A 35 7.83 -0.42 6.20
CA LYS A 35 7.68 0.60 7.25
C LYS A 35 8.81 0.59 8.28
N THR A 36 9.30 -0.59 8.65
CA THR A 36 10.33 -0.75 9.69
C THR A 36 11.76 -0.57 9.19
N GLN A 37 12.01 -0.76 7.89
CA GLN A 37 13.34 -0.76 7.29
C GLN A 37 13.68 0.54 6.56
N THR A 38 12.69 1.34 6.18
CA THR A 38 12.90 2.67 5.56
C THR A 38 12.34 3.79 6.43
N SER A 39 13.01 4.95 6.41
CA SER A 39 12.54 6.15 7.10
C SER A 39 11.37 6.83 6.38
N ALA A 40 11.17 6.54 5.09
CA ALA A 40 10.14 7.13 4.23
C ALA A 40 8.71 7.07 4.82
N PHE A 41 8.42 6.07 5.65
CA PHE A 41 7.09 5.87 6.27
C PHE A 41 7.06 6.16 7.79
N SER A 42 8.09 6.83 8.32
CA SER A 42 8.29 7.01 9.75
C SER A 42 8.86 8.39 10.12
N TYR A 43 8.62 9.41 9.30
CA TYR A 43 9.00 10.80 9.64
C TYR A 43 8.34 11.25 10.96
N PRO A 44 9.11 11.77 11.93
CA PRO A 44 8.60 12.03 13.27
C PRO A 44 7.87 13.38 13.40
N THR A 45 8.00 14.28 12.43
CA THR A 45 7.45 15.63 12.50
C THR A 45 6.70 16.01 11.23
N TYR A 46 5.80 16.98 11.36
CA TYR A 46 5.10 17.58 10.22
C TYR A 46 6.08 18.18 9.20
N GLU A 47 7.11 18.89 9.66
CA GLU A 47 8.09 19.53 8.78
C GLU A 47 8.82 18.51 7.89
N GLU A 48 9.19 17.36 8.46
CA GLU A 48 9.80 16.27 7.70
C GLU A 48 8.82 15.67 6.69
N VAL A 49 7.54 15.48 7.05
CA VAL A 49 6.52 15.02 6.10
C VAL A 49 6.35 16.04 4.97
N TYR A 50 6.22 17.32 5.29
CA TYR A 50 6.00 18.39 4.32
C TYR A 50 7.16 18.52 3.31
N ARG A 51 8.39 18.29 3.75
CA ARG A 51 9.59 18.35 2.89
C ARG A 51 9.75 17.15 1.96
N HIS A 52 9.19 16.00 2.34
CA HIS A 52 9.51 14.73 1.70
C HIS A 52 8.31 14.06 1.02
N VAL A 53 7.07 14.46 1.31
CA VAL A 53 5.86 13.80 0.79
C VAL A 53 5.08 14.74 -0.13
N PHE A 54 4.87 14.31 -1.37
CA PHE A 54 4.25 15.13 -2.41
C PHE A 54 3.04 14.41 -3.02
N VAL A 55 1.86 15.00 -2.93
CA VAL A 55 0.62 14.40 -3.45
C VAL A 55 0.42 14.80 -4.91
N HIS A 56 0.30 13.81 -5.79
CA HIS A 56 -0.02 14.00 -7.21
C HIS A 56 -1.52 13.96 -7.48
N THR A 57 -2.24 13.06 -6.81
CA THR A 57 -3.69 12.89 -6.99
C THR A 57 -4.33 12.55 -5.66
N ALA A 58 -5.33 13.33 -5.27
CA ALA A 58 -6.22 13.05 -4.14
C ALA A 58 -7.58 13.73 -4.35
N ALA A 59 -8.03 13.79 -5.61
CA ALA A 59 -9.27 14.46 -5.95
C ALA A 59 -10.46 13.73 -5.31
N GLU A 60 -11.42 14.51 -4.83
CA GLU A 60 -12.64 14.00 -4.21
C GLU A 60 -13.38 13.05 -5.17
N ASN A 61 -13.88 11.93 -4.65
CA ASN A 61 -14.60 10.88 -5.40
C ASN A 61 -13.83 10.26 -6.58
N SER A 62 -12.51 10.48 -6.69
CA SER A 62 -11.71 9.88 -7.76
C SER A 62 -11.52 8.37 -7.58
N GLY A 63 -11.46 7.91 -6.32
CA GLY A 63 -11.06 6.54 -5.96
C GLY A 63 -9.55 6.31 -6.10
N TRP A 64 -8.76 7.36 -6.31
CA TRP A 64 -7.31 7.30 -6.51
C TRP A 64 -6.59 8.20 -5.52
N ILE A 65 -5.56 7.67 -4.87
CA ILE A 65 -4.61 8.49 -4.13
C ILE A 65 -3.21 8.13 -4.64
N VAL A 66 -2.50 9.11 -5.15
CA VAL A 66 -1.14 8.96 -5.68
C VAL A 66 -0.27 10.02 -5.02
N TYR A 67 0.83 9.58 -4.40
CA TYR A 67 1.80 10.48 -3.81
C TYR A 67 3.20 9.88 -3.89
N GLU A 68 4.19 10.75 -3.85
CA GLU A 68 5.60 10.38 -3.77
C GLU A 68 6.17 10.66 -2.39
N ILE A 69 7.17 9.86 -2.01
CA ILE A 69 7.99 10.09 -0.85
C ILE A 69 9.45 10.13 -1.29
N HIS A 70 10.15 11.21 -0.93
CA HIS A 70 11.57 11.38 -1.15
C HIS A 70 12.27 11.14 0.19
N GLY A 71 12.85 9.96 0.42
CA GLY A 71 13.33 9.59 1.76
C GLY A 71 14.65 8.83 1.76
N GLY A 72 15.71 9.46 2.29
CA GLY A 72 17.03 8.83 2.34
C GLY A 72 17.56 8.53 0.92
N PRO A 73 18.00 7.29 0.61
CA PRO A 73 18.41 6.91 -0.73
C PRO A 73 17.24 6.55 -1.67
N GLU A 74 16.00 6.48 -1.18
CA GLU A 74 14.85 5.94 -1.92
C GLU A 74 13.89 7.05 -2.37
N HIS A 75 13.49 7.01 -3.64
CA HIS A 75 12.39 7.80 -4.19
C HIS A 75 11.24 6.83 -4.47
N LEU A 76 10.15 6.96 -3.72
CA LEU A 76 9.03 6.01 -3.76
C LEU A 76 7.77 6.68 -4.33
N LEU A 77 7.05 5.96 -5.17
CA LEU A 77 5.68 6.27 -5.60
C LEU A 77 4.71 5.34 -4.89
N VAL A 78 3.68 5.89 -4.28
CA VAL A 78 2.62 5.13 -3.60
C VAL A 78 1.29 5.40 -4.28
N VAL A 79 0.59 4.33 -4.66
CA VAL A 79 -0.71 4.40 -5.33
C VAL A 79 -1.73 3.56 -4.58
N PHE A 80 -2.80 4.20 -4.14
CA PHE A 80 -4.01 3.55 -3.65
C PHE A 80 -5.10 3.59 -4.72
N ASN A 81 -5.60 2.41 -5.06
CA ASN A 81 -6.76 2.18 -5.92
C ASN A 81 -7.95 1.77 -5.06
N ALA A 82 -8.85 2.70 -4.78
CA ALA A 82 -10.15 2.43 -4.18
C ALA A 82 -11.28 2.44 -5.22
N LYS A 83 -10.98 2.80 -6.48
CA LYS A 83 -11.97 2.83 -7.57
C LYS A 83 -12.41 1.44 -8.00
N GLY A 84 -11.53 0.44 -7.85
CA GLY A 84 -11.81 -0.94 -8.24
C GLY A 84 -11.77 -1.19 -9.75
N THR A 85 -11.19 -0.26 -10.52
CA THR A 85 -10.91 -0.41 -11.95
C THR A 85 -9.40 -0.40 -12.18
N SER A 86 -8.91 -0.82 -13.34
CA SER A 86 -7.47 -0.76 -13.63
C SER A 86 -6.90 0.68 -13.59
N PHE A 87 -5.69 0.82 -13.07
CA PHE A 87 -4.86 2.03 -13.13
C PHE A 87 -3.62 1.76 -13.96
N TYR A 88 -3.30 2.67 -14.87
CA TYR A 88 -2.16 2.54 -15.77
C TYR A 88 -1.09 3.55 -15.39
N PHE A 89 0.16 3.11 -15.24
CA PHE A 89 1.29 3.99 -15.00
C PHE A 89 1.82 4.56 -16.32
N GLU A 90 1.78 5.87 -16.50
CA GLU A 90 2.24 6.54 -17.74
C GLU A 90 3.75 6.41 -17.97
N ASN A 91 4.56 6.35 -16.91
CA ASN A 91 6.03 6.30 -16.96
C ASN A 91 6.62 4.97 -16.45
N ALA A 92 6.01 3.84 -16.80
CA ALA A 92 6.38 2.53 -16.25
C ALA A 92 7.85 2.13 -16.45
N GLY A 93 8.52 2.62 -17.50
CA GLY A 93 9.94 2.36 -17.72
C GLY A 93 10.88 2.94 -16.64
N ASN A 94 10.39 3.88 -15.83
CA ASN A 94 11.13 4.49 -14.72
C ASN A 94 10.59 4.06 -13.35
N LEU A 95 9.78 3.00 -13.30
CA LEU A 95 9.16 2.52 -12.06
C LEU A 95 9.46 1.04 -11.86
N GLU A 96 9.90 0.69 -10.66
CA GLU A 96 10.11 -0.70 -10.24
C GLU A 96 9.11 -1.05 -9.14
N MET A 97 8.29 -2.09 -9.35
CA MET A 97 7.31 -2.54 -8.37
C MET A 97 8.01 -3.16 -7.15
N LEU A 98 7.87 -2.53 -5.97
CA LEU A 98 8.39 -3.09 -4.72
C LEU A 98 7.38 -4.02 -4.06
N VAL A 99 6.14 -3.56 -3.92
CA VAL A 99 5.09 -4.33 -3.26
C VAL A 99 3.72 -3.93 -3.77
N THR A 100 2.88 -4.93 -4.02
CA THR A 100 1.47 -4.73 -4.36
C THR A 100 0.63 -5.94 -3.94
N ASN A 101 -0.66 -5.71 -3.68
CA ASN A 101 -1.67 -6.77 -3.58
C ASN A 101 -2.48 -6.92 -4.88
N SER A 102 -2.15 -6.17 -5.93
CA SER A 102 -2.80 -6.31 -7.22
C SER A 102 -2.41 -7.64 -7.87
N ARG A 103 -3.36 -8.24 -8.59
CA ARG A 103 -3.19 -9.52 -9.29
C ARG A 103 -2.94 -9.34 -10.79
N SER A 104 -2.76 -8.09 -11.23
CA SER A 104 -2.39 -7.76 -12.60
C SER A 104 -1.14 -8.52 -13.02
N LYS A 105 -1.15 -9.04 -14.25
CA LYS A 105 0.02 -9.67 -14.89
C LYS A 105 0.79 -8.71 -15.80
N GLN A 106 0.34 -7.47 -15.89
CA GLN A 106 0.96 -6.44 -16.72
C GLN A 106 1.85 -5.56 -15.83
N GLU A 107 3.07 -5.30 -16.27
CA GLU A 107 4.09 -4.59 -15.49
C GLU A 107 3.67 -3.17 -15.11
N ASN A 108 2.83 -2.52 -15.92
CA ASN A 108 2.44 -1.12 -15.76
C ASN A 108 0.99 -0.92 -15.31
N VAL A 109 0.36 -1.94 -14.74
CA VAL A 109 -1.06 -1.89 -14.36
C VAL A 109 -1.28 -2.43 -12.97
N ILE A 110 -2.12 -1.75 -12.20
CA ILE A 110 -2.76 -2.33 -11.01
C ILE A 110 -4.28 -2.40 -11.20
N ASP A 111 -4.83 -3.56 -10.90
CA ASP A 111 -6.25 -3.88 -11.00
C ASP A 111 -6.96 -3.90 -9.64
N ASP A 112 -8.28 -3.76 -9.69
CA ASP A 112 -9.22 -3.87 -8.56
C ASP A 112 -8.87 -2.95 -7.37
N ILE A 113 -9.39 -3.26 -6.18
CA ILE A 113 -9.04 -2.50 -4.98
C ILE A 113 -7.64 -2.94 -4.54
N SER A 114 -6.66 -2.06 -4.73
CA SER A 114 -5.26 -2.39 -4.55
C SER A 114 -4.43 -1.23 -4.01
N VAL A 115 -3.23 -1.57 -3.55
CA VAL A 115 -2.15 -0.64 -3.24
C VAL A 115 -0.91 -1.10 -3.98
N ALA A 116 -0.15 -0.16 -4.52
CA ALA A 116 1.18 -0.40 -5.04
C ALA A 116 2.17 0.62 -4.48
N ILE A 117 3.37 0.14 -4.17
CA ILE A 117 4.52 0.95 -3.83
C ILE A 117 5.62 0.60 -4.82
N LEU A 118 6.16 1.61 -5.48
CA LEU A 118 7.15 1.49 -6.53
C LEU A 118 8.36 2.36 -6.20
N THR A 119 9.55 1.92 -6.58
CA THR A 119 10.72 2.80 -6.65
C THR A 119 10.67 3.60 -7.94
N VAL A 120 11.03 4.88 -7.86
CA VAL A 120 11.26 5.74 -9.03
C VAL A 120 12.76 5.70 -9.37
N LEU A 121 13.07 5.36 -10.62
CA LEU A 121 14.44 5.15 -11.15
C LEU A 121 15.09 6.44 -11.67
#